data_AF-A0A412N850-F1
#
_entry.id   AF-A0A412N850-F1
#
_cell.length_a   1.000
_cell.length_b   1.000
_cell.length_c   1.000
_cell.angle_alpha   90.00
_cell.angle_beta   90.00
_cell.angle_gamma   90.00
#
_symmetry.space_group_name_H-M   'P 1'
#
loop_
_entity.id
_entity.type
_entity.pdbx_description
1 polymer ?
#
loop_
_entity_poly.entity_id
_entity_poly.type
_entity_poly.pdbx_seq_one_letter_code
_entity_poly.pdbx_strand_id
1 'polypeptide(L)'
;MGSCAEDELPAPMKKARTVVKLTADWSECSSAAPAKYMVRIGNETQEVTGNVNSFLLLSTSDYGMVAYNEPQGVSVSGNIATLNTAATRSEGSSVVTGNPDDLFSVSEDLVQDELLALTGDTLRLTVKMQQRTRQVNITMDTDVESIKSVTGMLDNVVSSIDLTTGELLSVAKASVSFTASPVAEGEASMRLKGTVRLLGVSQEKAQRQIMTVEITKEDETTETITTDLTEVLSKLDEGGNTPLDIEGRGGFNGNVINWVVEEKGDLDWLK
;
A
#
# COMPACT_ATOMS: atom_id res chain seq x y z
N MET A 1 68.28 29.93 -15.08
CA MET A 1 68.25 28.54 -14.58
C MET A 1 68.16 28.63 -13.06
N GLY A 2 67.19 28.10 -12.34
CA GLY A 2 65.97 27.39 -12.70
C GLY A 2 64.98 27.58 -11.53
N SER A 3 63.70 27.74 -11.86
CA SER A 3 62.62 27.76 -10.88
C SER A 3 62.34 26.32 -10.48
N CYS A 4 62.55 25.97 -9.20
CA CYS A 4 62.00 24.73 -8.66
C CYS A 4 60.49 24.92 -8.56
N ALA A 5 59.74 24.34 -9.49
CA ALA A 5 58.33 24.10 -9.28
C ALA A 5 58.21 23.05 -8.19
N GLU A 6 57.47 23.35 -7.13
CA GLU A 6 56.96 22.35 -6.21
C GLU A 6 56.17 21.33 -7.04
N ASP A 7 56.62 20.08 -7.00
CA ASP A 7 55.96 18.95 -7.63
C ASP A 7 54.69 18.70 -6.81
N GLU A 8 53.58 19.35 -7.20
CA GLU A 8 52.25 19.03 -6.68
C GLU A 8 52.02 17.54 -6.91
N LEU A 9 51.99 16.77 -5.82
CA LEU A 9 51.58 15.38 -5.88
C LEU A 9 50.23 15.32 -6.61
N PRO A 10 50.05 14.46 -7.63
CA PRO A 10 48.77 14.34 -8.31
C PRO A 10 47.69 14.03 -7.27
N ALA A 11 46.55 14.74 -7.36
CA ALA A 11 45.40 14.47 -6.52
C ALA A 11 45.13 12.95 -6.50
N PRO A 12 44.83 12.35 -5.33
CA PRO A 12 44.66 10.91 -5.22
C PRO A 12 43.67 10.43 -6.29
N MET A 13 44.08 9.41 -7.07
CA MET A 13 43.24 8.83 -8.12
C MET A 13 41.87 8.45 -7.56
N LYS A 14 40.80 9.12 -8.01
CA LYS A 14 39.42 8.67 -7.78
C LYS A 14 39.24 7.29 -8.42
N LYS A 15 39.28 6.21 -7.62
CA LYS A 15 38.76 4.88 -7.97
C LYS A 15 37.51 4.61 -7.11
N ALA A 16 36.44 3.96 -7.58
CA ALA A 16 36.13 3.39 -8.89
C ALA A 16 34.74 3.85 -9.35
N ARG A 17 34.55 3.91 -10.67
CA ARG A 17 33.22 3.86 -11.29
C ARG A 17 32.72 2.43 -11.13
N THR A 18 31.70 2.19 -10.32
CA THR A 18 31.09 0.86 -10.24
C THR A 18 29.76 0.90 -10.98
N VAL A 19 29.61 0.02 -11.97
CA VAL A 19 28.31 -0.18 -12.62
C VAL A 19 27.47 -1.09 -11.72
N VAL A 20 26.31 -0.64 -11.28
CA VAL A 20 25.33 -1.50 -10.59
C VAL A 20 24.28 -1.92 -11.59
N LYS A 21 24.21 -3.22 -11.86
CA LYS A 21 23.11 -3.83 -12.61
C LYS A 21 22.05 -4.30 -11.63
N LEU A 22 20.96 -3.56 -11.55
CA LEU A 22 19.83 -3.86 -10.69
C LEU A 22 18.80 -4.71 -11.44
N THR A 23 18.36 -5.80 -10.83
CA THR A 23 17.22 -6.59 -11.30
C THR A 23 16.10 -6.51 -10.26
N ALA A 24 14.92 -6.02 -10.63
CA ALA A 24 13.74 -6.07 -9.77
C ALA A 24 13.05 -7.43 -9.92
N ASP A 25 12.90 -8.12 -8.79
CA ASP A 25 12.19 -9.38 -8.66
C ASP A 25 10.78 -9.13 -8.12
N TRP A 26 9.78 -9.42 -8.94
CA TRP A 26 8.36 -9.23 -8.66
C TRP A 26 7.64 -10.54 -8.36
N SER A 27 8.37 -11.66 -8.24
CA SER A 27 7.79 -13.00 -8.18
C SER A 27 6.88 -13.25 -6.97
N GLU A 28 7.05 -12.50 -5.88
CA GLU A 28 6.24 -12.58 -4.66
C GLU A 28 5.08 -11.55 -4.61
N CYS A 29 4.94 -10.69 -5.63
CA CYS A 29 3.80 -9.78 -5.77
C CYS A 29 2.58 -10.52 -6.34
N SER A 30 1.37 -10.23 -5.83
CA SER A 30 0.14 -10.87 -6.32
C SER A 30 -0.36 -10.27 -7.64
N SER A 31 0.01 -9.01 -7.90
CA SER A 31 -0.32 -8.25 -9.10
C SER A 31 0.86 -8.19 -10.08
N ALA A 32 0.56 -7.88 -11.34
CA ALA A 32 1.58 -7.72 -12.36
C ALA A 32 2.59 -6.62 -12.00
N ALA A 33 3.84 -6.80 -12.43
CA ALA A 33 4.87 -5.77 -12.31
C ALA A 33 4.39 -4.45 -12.96
N PRO A 34 4.68 -3.29 -12.34
CA PRO A 34 4.30 -2.01 -12.90
C PRO A 34 5.04 -1.76 -14.22
N ALA A 35 4.38 -1.09 -15.17
CA ALA A 35 5.00 -0.76 -16.47
C ALA A 35 6.26 0.10 -16.32
N LYS A 36 6.31 0.90 -15.25
CA LYS A 36 7.45 1.73 -14.87
C LYS A 36 7.56 1.86 -13.35
N TYR A 37 8.78 2.05 -12.87
CA TYR A 37 9.05 2.31 -11.46
C TYR A 37 10.29 3.21 -11.32
N MET A 38 10.48 3.76 -10.14
CA MET A 38 11.61 4.60 -9.77
C MET A 38 12.62 3.78 -8.99
N VAL A 39 13.89 4.04 -9.23
CA VAL A 39 15.00 3.56 -8.41
C VAL A 39 15.83 4.76 -8.00
N ARG A 40 16.05 4.89 -6.70
CA ARG A 40 16.98 5.87 -6.14
C ARG A 40 18.13 5.14 -5.46
N ILE A 41 19.36 5.52 -5.80
CA ILE A 41 20.59 5.06 -5.15
C ILE A 41 21.41 6.29 -4.78
N GLY A 42 21.54 6.57 -3.49
CA GLY A 42 22.06 7.85 -3.00
C GLY A 42 21.22 9.03 -3.51
N ASN A 43 21.87 9.94 -4.23
CA ASN A 43 21.23 11.14 -4.79
C ASN A 43 20.73 10.94 -6.23
N GLU A 44 21.06 9.83 -6.88
CA GLU A 44 20.66 9.54 -8.24
C GLU A 44 19.29 8.86 -8.24
N THR A 45 18.36 9.37 -9.03
CA THR A 45 17.01 8.81 -9.20
C THR A 45 16.75 8.57 -10.68
N GLN A 46 16.27 7.38 -11.02
CA GLN A 46 16.02 6.98 -12.41
C GLN A 46 14.63 6.35 -12.54
N GLU A 47 13.91 6.74 -13.59
CA GLU A 47 12.73 6.01 -14.06
C GLU A 47 13.18 4.80 -14.87
N VAL A 48 12.61 3.66 -14.56
CA VAL A 48 12.91 2.36 -15.12
C VAL A 48 11.73 1.85 -15.92
N THR A 49 12.04 1.24 -17.07
CA THR A 49 11.11 0.36 -17.79
C THR A 49 11.69 -1.06 -17.87
N GLY A 50 10.87 -2.07 -17.61
CA GLY A 50 11.30 -3.47 -17.54
C GLY A 50 12.11 -3.81 -16.28
N ASN A 51 12.70 -5.01 -16.25
CA ASN A 51 13.15 -5.60 -14.98
C ASN A 51 14.64 -5.34 -14.66
N VAL A 52 15.46 -4.94 -15.63
CA VAL A 52 16.92 -4.82 -15.47
C VAL A 52 17.41 -3.42 -15.84
N ASN A 53 18.19 -2.80 -14.97
CA ASN A 53 18.73 -1.45 -15.16
C ASN A 53 20.19 -1.37 -14.77
N SER A 54 20.87 -0.34 -15.26
CA SER A 54 22.28 -0.10 -14.96
C SER A 54 22.48 1.32 -14.43
N PHE A 55 23.13 1.42 -13.27
CA PHE A 55 23.48 2.66 -12.60
C PHE A 55 24.99 2.81 -12.61
N LEU A 56 25.48 4.03 -12.83
CA LEU A 56 26.90 4.33 -12.69
C LEU A 56 27.12 5.05 -11.37
N LEU A 57 27.70 4.36 -10.40
CA LEU A 57 28.05 4.97 -9.12
C LEU A 57 29.44 5.61 -9.20
N LEU A 58 29.52 6.88 -8.84
CA LEU A 58 30.72 7.71 -8.98
C LEU A 58 31.57 7.76 -7.69
N SER A 59 31.07 7.23 -6.59
CA SER A 59 31.80 7.04 -5.34
C SER A 59 31.58 5.65 -4.76
N THR A 60 32.41 5.26 -3.78
CA THR A 60 32.28 4.03 -3.00
C THR A 60 31.67 4.32 -1.62
N SER A 61 30.92 5.41 -1.49
CA SER A 61 30.26 5.83 -0.25
C SER A 61 29.07 4.94 0.08
N ASP A 62 28.66 4.89 1.35
CA ASP A 62 27.43 4.23 1.78
C ASP A 62 26.23 4.83 1.03
N TYR A 63 25.65 4.06 0.13
CA TYR A 63 24.45 4.45 -0.60
C TYR A 63 23.23 3.80 0.02
N GLY A 64 22.26 4.61 0.42
CA GLY A 64 20.89 4.15 0.60
C GLY A 64 20.26 3.84 -0.76
N MET A 65 19.38 2.84 -0.82
CA MET A 65 18.66 2.49 -2.03
C MET A 65 17.18 2.29 -1.72
N VAL A 66 16.33 2.78 -2.63
CA VAL A 66 14.91 2.47 -2.63
C VAL A 66 14.45 2.30 -4.07
N ALA A 67 13.64 1.27 -4.31
CA ALA A 67 12.90 1.10 -5.55
C ALA A 67 11.40 1.14 -5.21
N TYR A 68 10.61 1.83 -6.02
CA TYR A 68 9.16 1.98 -5.80
C TYR A 68 8.44 2.41 -7.08
N ASN A 69 7.16 2.11 -7.22
CA ASN A 69 6.33 2.72 -8.26
C ASN A 69 5.54 3.93 -7.74
N GLU A 70 4.98 4.71 -8.66
CA GLU A 70 4.12 5.85 -8.34
C GLU A 70 2.70 5.58 -8.87
N PRO A 71 1.90 4.78 -8.14
CA PRO A 71 0.54 4.43 -8.54
C PRO A 71 -0.44 5.59 -8.38
N GLN A 72 -1.60 5.48 -9.04
CA GLN A 72 -2.69 6.42 -8.80
C GLN A 72 -3.12 6.39 -7.33
N GLY A 73 -3.38 7.56 -6.75
CA GLY A 73 -3.84 7.69 -5.37
C GLY A 73 -2.71 7.71 -4.33
N VAL A 74 -1.45 7.69 -4.75
CA VAL A 74 -0.28 7.79 -3.86
C VAL A 74 0.64 8.92 -4.31
N SER A 75 1.16 9.68 -3.36
CA SER A 75 2.20 10.68 -3.57
C SER A 75 3.48 10.26 -2.83
N VAL A 76 4.66 10.48 -3.43
CA VAL A 76 5.95 10.16 -2.80
C VAL A 76 6.75 11.43 -2.54
N SER A 77 7.24 11.59 -1.32
CA SER A 77 8.14 12.68 -0.91
C SER A 77 9.33 12.11 -0.15
N GLY A 78 10.54 12.23 -0.73
CA GLY A 78 11.70 11.53 -0.19
C GLY A 78 11.47 10.02 -0.25
N ASN A 79 11.65 9.32 0.87
CA ASN A 79 11.35 7.88 1.02
C ASN A 79 9.90 7.60 1.44
N ILE A 80 9.09 8.63 1.70
CA ILE A 80 7.77 8.46 2.30
C ILE A 80 6.72 8.46 1.19
N ALA A 81 5.95 7.37 1.10
CA ALA A 81 4.73 7.33 0.31
C ALA A 81 3.53 7.67 1.20
N THR A 82 2.65 8.52 0.69
CA THR A 82 1.45 9.00 1.38
C THR A 82 0.23 8.80 0.49
N LEU A 83 -0.83 8.20 1.03
CA LEU A 83 -2.11 8.08 0.34
C LEU A 83 -2.73 9.46 0.14
N ASN A 84 -3.26 9.70 -1.06
CA ASN A 84 -3.89 10.97 -1.39
C ASN A 84 -5.16 11.16 -0.57
N THR A 85 -5.31 12.36 -0.01
CA THR A 85 -6.47 12.72 0.80
C THR A 85 -7.25 13.88 0.21
N ALA A 86 -8.56 13.93 0.43
CA ALA A 86 -9.38 15.11 0.20
C ALA A 86 -9.86 15.70 1.54
N ALA A 87 -9.91 17.03 1.59
CA ALA A 87 -10.52 17.72 2.72
C ALA A 87 -12.03 17.50 2.72
N THR A 88 -12.59 17.10 3.86
CA THR A 88 -14.04 17.06 4.04
C THR A 88 -14.53 18.37 4.65
N ARG A 89 -15.67 18.89 4.15
CA ARG A 89 -16.25 20.16 4.60
C ARG A 89 -16.73 20.13 6.05
N SER A 90 -16.95 18.94 6.62
CA SER A 90 -17.59 18.75 7.93
C SER A 90 -16.64 18.72 9.12
N GLU A 91 -15.37 18.34 8.97
CA GLU A 91 -14.49 18.13 10.14
C GLU A 91 -13.10 18.77 10.04
N GLY A 92 -12.73 19.42 8.93
CA GLY A 92 -11.35 19.89 8.72
C GLY A 92 -10.32 18.76 8.68
N SER A 93 -10.77 17.50 8.76
CA SER A 93 -9.97 16.30 8.65
C SER A 93 -9.84 15.89 7.19
N SER A 94 -8.62 15.55 6.81
CA SER A 94 -8.29 14.91 5.54
C SER A 94 -8.75 13.46 5.58
N VAL A 95 -9.47 13.02 4.55
CA VAL A 95 -9.91 11.64 4.38
C VAL A 95 -9.13 11.05 3.22
N VAL A 96 -8.57 9.86 3.38
CA VAL A 96 -8.03 9.08 2.27
C VAL A 96 -9.18 8.79 1.33
N THR A 97 -9.13 9.41 0.15
CA THR A 97 -10.18 9.33 -0.86
C THR A 97 -9.72 8.49 -2.02
N GLY A 98 -10.64 7.65 -2.50
CA GLY A 98 -10.38 6.76 -3.62
C GLY A 98 -9.77 5.43 -3.17
N ASN A 99 -9.75 4.50 -4.11
CA ASN A 99 -9.13 3.21 -3.95
C ASN A 99 -7.75 3.31 -4.61
N PRO A 100 -6.65 3.54 -3.86
CA PRO A 100 -5.33 3.66 -4.47
C PRO A 100 -5.00 2.39 -5.26
N ASP A 101 -4.11 2.50 -6.25
CA ASP A 101 -3.62 1.34 -6.99
C ASP A 101 -2.51 0.60 -6.19
N ASP A 102 -2.00 -0.50 -6.75
CA ASP A 102 -0.94 -1.28 -6.12
C ASP A 102 0.36 -0.46 -5.99
N LEU A 103 0.76 -0.21 -4.74
CA LEU A 103 2.05 0.36 -4.40
C LEU A 103 3.02 -0.79 -4.14
N PHE A 104 4.21 -0.68 -4.67
CA PHE A 104 5.31 -1.57 -4.41
C PHE A 104 6.52 -0.79 -3.95
N SER A 105 7.31 -1.40 -3.07
CA SER A 105 8.65 -0.94 -2.81
C SER A 105 9.59 -2.10 -2.57
N VAL A 106 10.89 -1.82 -2.51
CA VAL A 106 11.88 -2.82 -2.12
C VAL A 106 11.56 -3.39 -0.73
N SER A 107 11.78 -4.69 -0.53
CA SER A 107 11.66 -5.32 0.79
C SER A 107 12.87 -4.96 1.69
N GLU A 108 12.68 -4.94 3.01
CA GLU A 108 13.69 -4.54 4.00
C GLU A 108 15.03 -5.29 3.89
N ASP A 109 15.00 -6.55 3.43
CA ASP A 109 15.99 -7.51 3.92
C ASP A 109 17.40 -7.47 3.33
N LEU A 110 17.70 -6.91 2.14
CA LEU A 110 18.94 -7.35 1.46
C LEU A 110 19.73 -6.33 0.63
N VAL A 111 19.42 -5.03 0.67
CA VAL A 111 20.11 -4.09 -0.23
C VAL A 111 21.31 -3.39 0.40
N GLN A 112 21.28 -3.14 1.70
CA GLN A 112 22.29 -2.29 2.33
C GLN A 112 23.65 -3.00 2.44
N ASP A 113 23.70 -4.24 2.93
CA ASP A 113 24.95 -4.98 3.09
C ASP A 113 25.63 -5.31 1.74
N GLU A 114 24.86 -5.59 0.69
CA GLU A 114 25.40 -5.83 -0.65
C GLU A 114 25.93 -4.55 -1.32
N LEU A 115 25.28 -3.40 -1.06
CA LEU A 115 25.79 -2.10 -1.49
C LEU A 115 27.04 -1.67 -0.72
N LEU A 116 27.26 -2.17 0.50
CA LEU A 116 28.49 -1.92 1.27
C LEU A 116 29.66 -2.80 0.80
N ALA A 117 29.38 -3.93 0.16
CA ALA A 117 30.38 -4.90 -0.31
C ALA A 117 30.87 -4.66 -1.77
N LEU A 118 30.77 -3.43 -2.28
CA LEU A 118 31.14 -3.04 -3.65
C LEU A 118 32.62 -3.38 -3.98
N THR A 119 32.85 -4.54 -4.59
CA THR A 119 34.16 -4.95 -5.11
C THR A 119 34.06 -5.27 -6.60
N GLY A 120 34.95 -4.69 -7.42
CA GLY A 120 35.02 -4.92 -8.87
C GLY A 120 34.33 -3.87 -9.75
N ASP A 121 34.35 -4.11 -11.07
CA ASP A 121 33.92 -3.15 -12.12
C ASP A 121 32.39 -3.11 -12.32
N THR A 122 31.68 -4.19 -11.95
CA THR A 122 30.22 -4.26 -12.08
C THR A 122 29.60 -5.12 -10.97
N LEU A 123 28.79 -4.50 -10.11
CA LEU A 123 27.93 -5.20 -9.15
C LEU A 123 26.64 -5.63 -9.86
N ARG A 124 26.16 -6.83 -9.57
CA ARG A 124 24.82 -7.28 -9.96
C ARG A 124 24.02 -7.49 -8.68
N LEU A 125 22.89 -6.81 -8.58
CA LEU A 125 22.02 -6.83 -7.42
C LEU A 125 20.62 -7.23 -7.87
N THR A 126 20.01 -8.16 -7.16
CA THR A 126 18.60 -8.50 -7.33
C THR A 126 17.85 -8.01 -6.11
N VAL A 127 16.84 -7.16 -6.33
CA VAL A 127 16.00 -6.62 -5.26
C VAL A 127 14.62 -7.22 -5.33
N LYS A 128 14.20 -7.80 -4.21
CA LYS A 128 12.83 -8.26 -4.06
C LYS A 128 11.92 -7.06 -3.91
N MET A 129 10.87 -7.03 -4.71
CA MET A 129 9.81 -6.05 -4.64
C MET A 129 8.68 -6.63 -3.79
N GLN A 130 8.13 -5.80 -2.92
CA GLN A 130 7.03 -6.12 -2.03
C GLN A 130 5.88 -5.17 -2.31
N GLN A 131 4.68 -5.72 -2.43
CA GLN A 131 3.46 -4.94 -2.49
C GLN A 131 3.14 -4.38 -1.09
N ARG A 132 2.87 -3.08 -1.03
CA ARG A 132 2.64 -2.30 0.19
C ARG A 132 1.17 -1.95 0.40
N THR A 133 0.33 -2.12 -0.62
CA THR A 133 -1.12 -1.90 -0.51
C THR A 133 -1.91 -3.18 -0.76
N ARG A 134 -2.94 -3.41 0.06
CA ARG A 134 -3.80 -4.60 -0.03
C ARG A 134 -5.28 -4.20 -0.11
N GLN A 135 -6.00 -4.82 -1.04
CA GLN A 135 -7.44 -4.62 -1.17
C GLN A 135 -8.20 -5.39 -0.08
N VAL A 136 -9.20 -4.75 0.50
CA VAL A 136 -10.19 -5.34 1.41
C VAL A 136 -11.55 -5.26 0.73
N ASN A 137 -12.21 -6.41 0.60
CA ASN A 137 -13.60 -6.49 0.15
C ASN A 137 -14.48 -6.72 1.36
N ILE A 138 -15.48 -5.86 1.52
CA ILE A 138 -16.34 -5.81 2.69
C ILE A 138 -17.76 -6.17 2.26
N THR A 139 -18.30 -7.25 2.80
CA THR A 139 -19.69 -7.67 2.57
C THR A 139 -20.46 -7.65 3.88
N MET A 140 -21.66 -7.08 3.87
CA MET A 140 -22.60 -7.16 4.99
C MET A 140 -24.03 -7.02 4.48
N ASP A 141 -24.99 -7.55 5.23
CA ASP A 141 -26.41 -7.42 4.90
C ASP A 141 -27.09 -6.35 5.78
N THR A 142 -28.14 -5.73 5.27
CA THR A 142 -28.97 -4.75 5.96
C THR A 142 -30.45 -4.96 5.64
N ASP A 143 -31.32 -4.61 6.58
CA ASP A 143 -32.78 -4.62 6.39
C ASP A 143 -33.32 -3.30 5.83
N VAL A 144 -32.42 -2.36 5.53
CA VAL A 144 -32.82 -1.09 4.92
C VAL A 144 -33.25 -1.35 3.48
N GLU A 145 -34.56 -1.27 3.27
CA GLU A 145 -35.18 -1.24 1.94
C GLU A 145 -34.99 0.12 1.25
N SER A 146 -35.12 0.14 -0.09
CA SER A 146 -35.13 1.36 -0.90
C SER A 146 -33.92 2.28 -0.69
N ILE A 147 -32.72 1.74 -0.89
CA ILE A 147 -31.44 2.44 -0.75
C ILE A 147 -31.15 3.31 -1.98
N LYS A 148 -30.91 4.61 -1.77
CA LYS A 148 -30.45 5.57 -2.79
C LYS A 148 -28.93 5.61 -2.89
N SER A 149 -28.22 5.63 -1.76
CA SER A 149 -26.75 5.59 -1.71
C SER A 149 -26.23 5.06 -0.39
N VAL A 150 -25.01 4.52 -0.40
CA VAL A 150 -24.33 4.01 0.80
C VAL A 150 -22.88 4.48 0.80
N THR A 151 -22.46 5.12 1.89
CA THR A 151 -21.09 5.59 2.07
C THR A 151 -20.55 5.12 3.41
N GLY A 152 -19.32 4.61 3.41
CA GLY A 152 -18.62 4.19 4.62
C GLY A 152 -17.43 5.09 4.93
N MET A 153 -17.11 5.19 6.22
CA MET A 153 -15.89 5.80 6.72
C MET A 153 -15.20 4.81 7.67
N LEU A 154 -13.95 4.48 7.38
CA LEU A 154 -13.12 3.60 8.20
C LEU A 154 -12.06 4.43 8.93
N ASP A 155 -12.09 4.39 10.26
CA ASP A 155 -11.14 5.10 11.09
C ASP A 155 -9.80 4.36 11.22
N ASN A 156 -8.73 5.12 11.48
CA ASN A 156 -7.41 4.62 11.89
C ASN A 156 -6.75 3.65 10.89
N VAL A 157 -6.86 3.96 9.60
CA VAL A 157 -6.08 3.29 8.55
C VAL A 157 -4.73 3.94 8.38
N VAL A 158 -3.71 3.20 7.96
CA VAL A 158 -2.39 3.78 7.68
C VAL A 158 -2.44 4.63 6.43
N SER A 159 -1.97 5.87 6.53
CA SER A 159 -1.96 6.86 5.46
C SER A 159 -0.58 7.13 4.88
N SER A 160 0.50 6.67 5.53
CA SER A 160 1.86 6.81 4.98
C SER A 160 2.81 5.73 5.47
N ILE A 161 3.79 5.39 4.63
CA ILE A 161 4.79 4.34 4.84
C ILE A 161 6.18 4.82 4.40
N ASP A 162 7.24 4.42 5.10
CA ASP A 162 8.61 4.53 4.57
C ASP A 162 8.86 3.41 3.54
N LEU A 163 9.20 3.77 2.31
CA LEU A 163 9.36 2.82 1.20
C LEU A 163 10.63 1.96 1.33
N THR A 164 11.56 2.36 2.19
CA THR A 164 12.84 1.68 2.44
C THR A 164 12.67 0.60 3.50
N THR A 165 12.04 0.96 4.62
CA THR A 165 11.86 0.08 5.78
C THR A 165 10.47 -0.57 5.81
N GLY A 166 9.49 -0.06 5.08
CA GLY A 166 8.11 -0.49 5.26
C GLY A 166 7.48 -0.03 6.58
N GLU A 167 8.14 0.83 7.36
CA GLU A 167 7.60 1.36 8.61
C GLU A 167 6.33 2.18 8.34
N LEU A 168 5.26 1.91 9.11
CA LEU A 168 3.97 2.60 9.02
C LEU A 168 4.02 3.87 9.88
N LEU A 169 3.78 5.04 9.29
CA LEU A 169 4.18 6.33 9.89
C LEU A 169 3.01 7.20 10.39
N SER A 170 1.84 7.11 9.76
CA SER A 170 0.69 7.98 10.08
C SER A 170 -0.62 7.27 9.79
N VAL A 171 -1.69 7.74 10.44
CA VAL A 171 -3.04 7.21 10.27
C VAL A 171 -4.04 8.29 9.85
N ALA A 172 -5.10 7.89 9.17
CA ALA A 172 -6.20 8.74 8.74
C ALA A 172 -7.52 7.97 8.71
N LYS A 173 -8.61 8.67 8.38
CA LYS A 173 -9.87 8.04 7.97
C LYS A 173 -9.84 7.70 6.48
N ALA A 174 -10.51 6.63 6.05
CA ALA A 174 -10.68 6.28 4.64
C ALA A 174 -12.16 6.18 4.25
N SER A 175 -12.50 6.73 3.08
CA SER A 175 -13.84 6.55 2.52
C SER A 175 -13.97 5.18 1.86
N VAL A 176 -15.10 4.50 2.08
CA VAL A 176 -15.45 3.25 1.40
C VAL A 176 -16.78 3.43 0.68
N SER A 177 -16.78 3.24 -0.64
CA SER A 177 -18.01 3.26 -1.43
C SER A 177 -18.63 1.88 -1.41
N PHE A 178 -19.93 1.80 -1.13
CA PHE A 178 -20.68 0.56 -1.16
C PHE A 178 -21.66 0.53 -2.32
N THR A 179 -21.87 -0.66 -2.86
CA THR A 179 -22.98 -1.01 -3.74
C THR A 179 -24.00 -1.81 -2.96
N ALA A 180 -25.28 -1.66 -3.29
CA ALA A 180 -26.37 -2.40 -2.65
C ALA A 180 -27.12 -3.24 -3.68
N SER A 181 -27.42 -4.50 -3.34
CA SER A 181 -28.20 -5.42 -4.17
C SER A 181 -29.05 -6.34 -3.29
N PRO A 182 -30.25 -6.78 -3.71
CA PRO A 182 -31.04 -7.74 -2.93
C PRO A 182 -30.23 -8.99 -2.55
N VAL A 183 -30.40 -9.50 -1.32
CA VAL A 183 -29.74 -10.74 -0.87
C VAL A 183 -30.22 -11.95 -1.67
N ALA A 184 -31.54 -12.01 -1.90
CA ALA A 184 -32.19 -13.00 -2.76
C ALA A 184 -33.38 -12.36 -3.50
N GLU A 185 -33.83 -13.01 -4.58
CA GLU A 185 -34.99 -12.53 -5.33
C GLU A 185 -36.25 -12.54 -4.46
N GLY A 186 -36.88 -11.37 -4.31
CA GLY A 186 -38.08 -11.20 -3.50
C GLY A 186 -37.83 -10.99 -1.99
N GLU A 187 -36.58 -10.96 -1.54
CA GLU A 187 -36.24 -10.53 -0.18
C GLU A 187 -36.11 -9.01 -0.08
N ALA A 188 -36.53 -8.47 1.06
CA ALA A 188 -36.39 -7.05 1.41
C ALA A 188 -34.96 -6.67 1.84
N SER A 189 -34.18 -7.65 2.30
CA SER A 189 -32.81 -7.47 2.76
C SER A 189 -31.89 -7.13 1.59
N MET A 190 -30.98 -6.19 1.84
CA MET A 190 -30.00 -5.72 0.87
C MET A 190 -28.60 -6.13 1.31
N ARG A 191 -27.83 -6.70 0.38
CA ARG A 191 -26.40 -6.96 0.51
C ARG A 191 -25.61 -5.72 0.10
N LEU A 192 -24.80 -5.22 1.03
CA LEU A 192 -23.86 -4.14 0.83
C LEU A 192 -22.47 -4.72 0.51
N LYS A 193 -21.87 -4.27 -0.59
CA LYS A 193 -20.51 -4.63 -1.00
C LYS A 193 -19.66 -3.39 -1.17
N GLY A 194 -18.63 -3.27 -0.35
CA GLY A 194 -17.66 -2.18 -0.38
C GLY A 194 -16.25 -2.69 -0.66
N THR A 195 -15.42 -1.81 -1.19
CA THR A 195 -14.00 -2.10 -1.42
C THR A 195 -13.15 -0.92 -1.00
N VAL A 196 -12.04 -1.21 -0.33
CA VAL A 196 -11.02 -0.23 0.03
C VAL A 196 -9.64 -0.87 -0.10
N ARG A 197 -8.62 -0.10 -0.49
CA ARG A 197 -7.23 -0.55 -0.52
C ARG A 197 -6.43 0.23 0.50
N LEU A 198 -5.71 -0.50 1.34
CA LEU A 198 -5.05 0.03 2.53
C LEU A 198 -3.55 -0.27 2.49
N LEU A 199 -2.75 0.62 3.09
CA LEU A 199 -1.35 0.33 3.43
C LEU A 199 -1.24 -0.62 4.63
N GLY A 200 -2.29 -0.66 5.44
CA GLY A 200 -2.34 -1.32 6.73
C GLY A 200 -3.33 -0.60 7.64
N VAL A 201 -3.39 -1.04 8.89
CA VAL A 201 -4.20 -0.41 9.94
C VAL A 201 -3.32 -0.06 11.14
N SER A 202 -3.79 0.85 11.99
CA SER A 202 -3.04 1.19 13.19
C SER A 202 -2.80 -0.03 14.09
N GLN A 203 -1.56 -0.19 14.52
CA GLN A 203 -1.16 -1.23 15.48
C GLN A 203 -1.30 -0.76 16.95
N GLU A 204 -1.67 0.51 17.16
CA GLU A 204 -1.91 1.04 18.50
C GLU A 204 -3.25 0.55 19.05
N LYS A 205 -3.22 -0.13 20.20
CA LYS A 205 -4.43 -0.69 20.84
C LYS A 205 -5.57 0.32 21.09
N ALA A 206 -5.25 1.60 21.26
CA ALA A 206 -6.25 2.65 21.48
C ALA A 206 -6.93 3.11 20.19
N GLN A 207 -6.32 2.85 19.02
CA GLN A 207 -6.78 3.29 17.71
C GLN A 207 -7.53 2.15 17.00
N ARG A 208 -8.83 2.04 17.30
CA ARG A 208 -9.70 1.00 16.74
C ARG A 208 -10.14 1.32 15.32
N GLN A 209 -10.28 0.30 14.48
CA GLN A 209 -10.77 0.43 13.10
C GLN A 209 -12.30 0.36 13.10
N ILE A 210 -12.92 1.49 13.46
CA ILE A 210 -14.38 1.61 13.44
C ILE A 210 -14.83 1.97 12.03
N MET A 211 -15.75 1.18 11.49
CA MET A 211 -16.46 1.50 10.25
C MET A 211 -17.81 2.10 10.59
N THR A 212 -18.06 3.32 10.08
CA THR A 212 -19.37 3.96 10.12
C THR A 212 -19.93 4.00 8.71
N VAL A 213 -21.05 3.33 8.48
CA VAL A 213 -21.74 3.27 7.19
C VAL A 213 -23.04 4.06 7.27
N GLU A 214 -23.14 5.10 6.47
CA GLU A 214 -24.34 5.91 6.28
C GLU A 214 -25.08 5.43 5.05
N ILE A 215 -26.33 5.02 5.25
CA ILE A 215 -27.27 4.60 4.21
C ILE A 215 -28.28 5.72 4.02
N THR A 216 -28.33 6.30 2.82
CA THR A 216 -29.38 7.25 2.42
C THR A 216 -30.46 6.48 1.67
N LYS A 217 -31.71 6.59 2.14
CA LYS A 217 -32.88 5.98 1.49
C LYS A 217 -33.42 6.86 0.36
N GLU A 218 -34.30 6.30 -0.46
CA GLU A 218 -34.98 7.03 -1.55
C GLU A 218 -35.83 8.19 -1.06
N ASP A 219 -36.36 8.13 0.17
CA ASP A 219 -37.08 9.23 0.83
C ASP A 219 -36.17 10.29 1.47
N GLU A 220 -34.86 10.19 1.25
CA GLU A 220 -33.79 11.04 1.77
C GLU A 220 -33.54 10.94 3.29
N THR A 221 -34.22 10.03 3.99
CA THR A 221 -33.85 9.70 5.38
C THR A 221 -32.55 8.91 5.41
N THR A 222 -31.79 9.04 6.51
CA THR A 222 -30.53 8.34 6.70
C THR A 222 -30.59 7.35 7.86
N GLU A 223 -29.88 6.24 7.70
CA GLU A 223 -29.60 5.28 8.76
C GLU A 223 -28.09 5.04 8.86
N THR A 224 -27.62 4.68 10.05
CA THR A 224 -26.21 4.47 10.31
C THR A 224 -25.96 3.10 10.92
N ILE A 225 -25.01 2.38 10.34
CA ILE A 225 -24.44 1.14 10.87
C ILE A 225 -23.05 1.48 11.39
N THR A 226 -22.74 1.10 12.63
CA THR A 226 -21.39 1.23 13.18
C THR A 226 -20.88 -0.15 13.60
N THR A 227 -19.68 -0.51 13.16
CA THR A 227 -19.08 -1.81 13.46
C THR A 227 -17.58 -1.69 13.68
N ASP A 228 -17.05 -2.57 14.52
CA ASP A 228 -15.63 -2.62 14.86
C ASP A 228 -14.94 -3.69 13.99
N LEU A 229 -14.02 -3.27 13.12
CA LEU A 229 -13.27 -4.13 12.22
C LEU A 229 -11.85 -4.42 12.74
N THR A 230 -11.49 -3.96 13.93
CA THR A 230 -10.12 -4.05 14.47
C THR A 230 -9.58 -5.48 14.45
N GLU A 231 -10.37 -6.44 14.94
CA GLU A 231 -9.93 -7.84 15.01
C GLU A 231 -9.77 -8.45 13.61
N VAL A 232 -10.73 -8.28 12.71
CA VAL A 232 -10.67 -8.89 11.37
C VAL A 232 -9.59 -8.22 10.49
N LEU A 233 -9.37 -6.91 10.64
CA LEU A 233 -8.35 -6.17 9.88
C LEU A 233 -6.94 -6.36 10.44
N SER A 234 -6.76 -6.89 11.65
CA SER A 234 -5.43 -7.30 12.13
C SER A 234 -4.77 -8.36 11.24
N LYS A 235 -5.58 -9.07 10.44
CA LYS A 235 -5.15 -10.07 9.46
C LYS A 235 -4.73 -9.47 8.11
N LEU A 236 -4.69 -8.14 7.97
CA LEU A 236 -4.22 -7.48 6.74
C LEU A 236 -2.79 -7.85 6.36
N ASP A 237 -1.97 -8.20 7.34
CA ASP A 237 -0.59 -8.65 7.12
C ASP A 237 -0.52 -10.19 6.93
N GLU A 238 -1.61 -10.92 7.17
CA GLU A 238 -1.70 -12.38 7.05
C GLU A 238 -2.19 -12.80 5.65
N GLY A 239 -1.57 -13.81 5.03
CA GLY A 239 -2.03 -14.35 3.73
C GLY A 239 -1.51 -13.61 2.50
N GLY A 240 -0.51 -12.75 2.67
CA GLY A 240 0.23 -12.11 1.57
C GLY A 240 -0.57 -11.04 0.83
N ASN A 241 -0.33 -10.93 -0.47
CA ASN A 241 -0.78 -9.78 -1.28
C ASN A 241 -2.14 -9.99 -1.98
N THR A 242 -2.86 -11.08 -1.69
CA THR A 242 -4.21 -11.33 -2.25
C THR A 242 -5.25 -10.47 -1.55
N PRO A 243 -6.38 -10.10 -2.19
CA PRO A 243 -7.44 -9.36 -1.52
C PRO A 243 -7.93 -10.07 -0.24
N LEU A 244 -8.16 -9.29 0.82
CA LEU A 244 -8.77 -9.76 2.07
C LEU A 244 -10.29 -9.63 1.97
N ASP A 245 -10.99 -10.76 1.88
CA ASP A 245 -12.45 -10.82 1.82
C ASP A 245 -13.00 -10.95 3.24
N ILE A 246 -13.81 -9.98 3.70
CA ILE A 246 -14.44 -9.98 5.02
C ILE A 246 -15.97 -9.92 4.90
N GLU A 247 -16.65 -10.73 5.70
CA GLU A 247 -18.10 -10.83 5.72
C GLU A 247 -18.65 -10.60 7.13
N GLY A 248 -19.59 -9.66 7.25
CA GLY A 248 -20.32 -9.36 8.47
C GLY A 248 -21.51 -10.30 8.60
N ARG A 249 -21.51 -11.14 9.64
CA ARG A 249 -22.58 -12.10 9.92
C ARG A 249 -23.37 -11.72 11.16
N GLY A 250 -24.68 -11.80 11.01
CA GLY A 250 -25.64 -11.66 12.09
C GLY A 250 -25.92 -10.21 12.46
N GLY A 251 -27.21 -9.87 12.48
CA GLY A 251 -27.78 -8.70 13.10
C GLY A 251 -28.71 -7.93 12.17
N PHE A 252 -29.97 -8.39 12.18
CA PHE A 252 -31.12 -7.69 11.63
C PHE A 252 -31.32 -6.38 12.42
N ASN A 253 -31.64 -5.28 11.74
CA ASN A 253 -31.65 -3.87 12.20
C ASN A 253 -30.29 -3.13 12.23
N GLY A 254 -29.37 -3.43 11.31
CA GLY A 254 -28.21 -2.56 11.06
C GLY A 254 -27.08 -2.65 12.10
N ASN A 255 -26.99 -3.74 12.86
CA ASN A 255 -25.86 -4.01 13.74
C ASN A 255 -25.13 -5.26 13.23
N VAL A 256 -23.83 -5.16 12.92
CA VAL A 256 -23.05 -6.37 12.60
C VAL A 256 -22.52 -6.98 13.89
N ILE A 257 -22.92 -8.22 14.16
CA ILE A 257 -22.61 -8.96 15.40
C ILE A 257 -21.21 -9.57 15.33
N ASN A 258 -20.79 -10.08 14.18
CA ASN A 258 -19.45 -10.66 14.03
C ASN A 258 -18.92 -10.52 12.60
N TRP A 259 -17.60 -10.42 12.46
CA TRP A 259 -16.90 -10.43 11.17
C TRP A 259 -16.06 -11.69 11.02
N VAL A 260 -16.09 -12.29 9.83
CA VAL A 260 -15.24 -13.42 9.47
C VAL A 260 -14.43 -13.10 8.23
N VAL A 261 -13.23 -13.69 8.13
CA VAL A 261 -12.49 -13.74 6.87
C VAL A 261 -13.09 -14.86 6.03
N GLU A 262 -13.46 -14.56 4.80
CA GLU A 262 -13.85 -15.60 3.84
C GLU A 262 -12.60 -16.35 3.39
N GLU A 263 -12.42 -17.56 3.90
CA GLU A 263 -11.48 -18.50 3.29
C GLU A 263 -12.07 -18.91 1.94
N LYS A 264 -11.43 -18.52 0.84
CA LYS A 264 -11.68 -19.15 -0.47
C LYS A 264 -11.25 -20.60 -0.33
N GLY A 265 -12.17 -21.47 0.08
CA GLY A 265 -11.95 -22.89 0.07
C GLY A 265 -11.44 -23.30 -1.31
N ASP A 266 -10.40 -24.12 -1.34
CA ASP A 266 -10.04 -24.84 -2.55
C ASP A 266 -11.32 -25.42 -3.12
N LEU A 267 -11.69 -24.96 -4.32
CA LEU A 267 -12.83 -25.46 -5.06
C LEU A 267 -12.50 -26.88 -5.52
N ASP A 268 -12.62 -27.82 -4.60
CA ASP A 268 -12.44 -29.25 -4.79
C ASP A 268 -13.70 -29.83 -5.46
N TRP A 269 -13.98 -29.37 -6.69
CA TRP A 269 -14.99 -29.97 -7.56
C TRP A 269 -14.42 -30.34 -8.94
N LEU A 270 -13.29 -31.06 -8.94
CA LEU A 270 -12.94 -31.92 -10.08
C LEU A 270 -12.50 -33.30 -9.58
N LYS A 271 -13.48 -34.16 -9.31
CA LYS A 271 -13.37 -35.62 -9.43
C LYS A 271 -14.65 -36.20 -10.01
#